data_AF-A0A0N5ARL5-F1
#
_entry.id   AF-A0A0N5ARL5-F1
#
_cell.length_a   1.000
_cell.length_b   1.000
_cell.length_c   1.000
_cell.angle_alpha   90.00
_cell.angle_beta   90.00
_cell.angle_gamma   90.00
#
_symmetry.space_group_name_H-M   'P 1'
#
loop_
_entity.id
_entity.type
_entity.pdbx_description
1 polymer ?
#
loop_
_entity_poly.entity_id
_entity_poly.type
_entity_poly.pdbx_seq_one_letter_code
_entity_poly.pdbx_strand_id
1 'polypeptide(L)'
;MFQENIAIYYFKTSLNEDDAYASCTVDTCVNLMPCSIYDNQLTVYVEPLIKVVDERGAVITPNPSKEFLKIRSIILASKYAVNNAKDACLVVPGFDTLNLLRFPYSMALNHALQATTKMTTPLIFVFMGARIPAGKAIAARSQTYDSSFRHNYDIAIPFWHDDVENISITPRNMSWFLTVISYGLQADGRERVRANFVGKLDVLILESCSTVDRAFCDVSGKQLQIIQVFRQSKFVMLFDGNTAFEWLLVVALKLSTIPVIISSQPNLPFDDILDWNKLSFLYYVGTINNIYDVLKNIEAWRTDDLRKMGKFVYNKYFASLEKITLTTLEVLQKKLVASSSSFQKEWNRDFVGFIGMLFVLQQLSKPLFVPRIAPLQNFTAVVSCDPFSKESLLLWLDVLDKVGSLGRIIVIIPDSFALALTELDLRQYKRSVSGILVEKSGIPIRFTNFLEITSEAIFSVNAVVQELSVDQIEYGYQVRLLPVATF
;
A
#
# COMPACT_ATOMS: atom_id res chain seq x y z
N MET A 1 28.59 7.69 25.52
CA MET A 1 28.58 8.97 24.80
C MET A 1 28.93 8.64 23.34
N PHE A 2 27.93 8.21 22.55
CA PHE A 2 28.13 7.93 21.13
C PHE A 2 27.99 9.26 20.39
N GLN A 3 29.11 9.77 19.91
CA GLN A 3 29.16 10.96 19.07
C GLN A 3 28.76 10.50 17.66
N GLU A 4 27.46 10.33 17.42
CA GLU A 4 26.95 10.07 16.07
C GLU A 4 27.20 11.32 15.22
N ASN A 5 27.92 11.14 14.12
CA ASN A 5 28.08 12.17 13.09
C ASN A 5 26.70 12.44 12.46
N ILE A 6 25.97 13.42 13.02
CA ILE A 6 24.67 13.82 12.50
C ILE A 6 24.90 14.63 11.23
N ALA A 7 24.45 14.12 10.08
CA ALA A 7 24.48 14.89 8.84
C ALA A 7 23.47 16.03 8.91
N ILE A 8 23.89 17.25 8.54
CA ILE A 8 23.04 18.44 8.55
C ILE A 8 22.67 18.80 7.11
N TYR A 9 21.38 18.92 6.84
CA TYR A 9 20.85 19.34 5.55
C TYR A 9 20.21 20.72 5.67
N TYR A 10 20.49 21.58 4.69
CA TYR A 10 19.88 22.89 4.56
C TYR A 10 18.86 22.84 3.43
N PHE A 11 17.67 23.40 3.65
CA PHE A 11 16.64 23.52 2.62
C PHE A 11 16.18 24.98 2.49
N LYS A 12 15.71 25.35 1.31
CA LYS A 12 15.13 26.67 1.05
C LYS A 12 13.65 26.70 1.38
N THR A 13 13.17 27.78 1.97
CA THR A 13 11.76 27.90 2.39
C THR A 13 10.76 27.94 1.23
N SER A 14 11.19 28.24 0.00
CA SER A 14 10.36 28.20 -1.21
C SER A 14 10.42 26.82 -1.88
N LEU A 15 9.70 25.84 -1.34
CA LEU A 15 9.40 24.59 -2.04
C LEU A 15 7.96 24.65 -2.56
N ASN A 16 7.69 24.01 -3.70
CA ASN A 16 6.33 23.94 -4.25
C ASN A 16 5.44 23.15 -3.28
N GLU A 17 4.48 23.83 -2.65
CA GLU A 17 3.52 23.20 -1.73
C GLU A 17 2.55 22.25 -2.46
N ASP A 18 2.35 22.47 -3.77
CA ASP A 18 1.49 21.62 -4.62
C ASP A 18 1.96 20.16 -4.66
N ASP A 19 3.27 19.92 -4.56
CA ASP A 19 3.84 18.56 -4.56
C ASP A 19 3.62 17.81 -3.23
N ALA A 20 3.23 18.50 -2.16
CA ALA A 20 3.14 17.91 -0.83
C ALA A 20 1.94 16.95 -0.66
N TYR A 21 0.90 17.13 -1.47
CA TYR A 21 -0.32 16.33 -1.49
C TYR A 21 -0.62 15.74 -2.87
N ALA A 22 0.41 15.60 -3.71
CA ALA A 22 0.25 15.05 -5.06
C ALA A 22 -0.48 13.69 -5.05
N SER A 23 -1.37 13.49 -6.03
CA SER A 23 -2.05 12.21 -6.27
C SER A 23 -1.04 11.17 -6.75
N CYS A 24 -0.42 10.47 -5.80
CA CYS A 24 0.57 9.45 -6.06
C CYS A 24 -0.05 8.07 -6.27
N THR A 25 0.41 7.41 -7.33
CA THR A 25 0.22 5.97 -7.54
C THR A 25 1.60 5.32 -7.56
N VAL A 26 1.64 3.99 -7.44
CA VAL A 26 2.90 3.24 -7.50
C VAL A 26 3.66 3.59 -8.78
N ASP A 27 2.96 3.71 -9.91
CA ASP A 27 3.57 3.96 -11.22
C ASP A 27 4.01 5.42 -11.43
N THR A 28 3.47 6.38 -10.67
CA THR A 28 3.74 7.82 -10.88
C THR A 28 4.75 8.41 -9.90
N CYS A 29 4.81 7.90 -8.66
CA CYS A 29 5.66 8.48 -7.61
C CYS A 29 6.76 7.55 -7.10
N VAL A 30 6.66 6.24 -7.32
CA VAL A 30 7.71 5.30 -6.91
C VAL A 30 8.73 5.16 -8.02
N ASN A 31 10.01 5.29 -7.68
CA ASN A 31 11.07 4.89 -8.59
C ASN A 31 11.18 3.36 -8.54
N LEU A 32 10.56 2.68 -9.49
CA LEU A 32 10.54 1.21 -9.53
C LEU A 32 11.84 0.60 -10.06
N MET A 33 12.73 1.38 -10.67
CA MET A 33 13.96 0.82 -11.26
C MET A 33 14.85 0.14 -10.22
N PRO A 34 15.14 0.71 -9.03
CA PRO A 34 15.91 0.01 -8.00
C PRO A 34 15.18 -1.20 -7.39
N CYS A 35 13.84 -1.24 -7.51
CA CYS A 35 13.00 -2.32 -6.98
C CYS A 35 13.04 -3.60 -7.80
N SER A 36 13.60 -3.57 -9.02
CA SER A 36 13.74 -4.73 -9.91
C SER A 36 15.17 -5.24 -10.03
N ILE A 37 16.16 -4.57 -9.41
CA ILE A 37 17.59 -4.92 -9.55
C ILE A 37 17.92 -6.24 -8.83
N TYR A 38 17.29 -6.49 -7.67
CA TYR A 38 17.54 -7.68 -6.86
C TYR A 38 16.39 -8.68 -7.02
N ASP A 39 16.74 -9.91 -7.41
CA ASP A 39 15.83 -11.05 -7.62
C ASP A 39 14.70 -11.11 -6.59
N ASN A 40 13.50 -10.68 -6.99
CA ASN A 40 12.24 -10.91 -6.30
C ASN A 40 12.19 -10.47 -4.82
N GLN A 41 13.06 -9.56 -4.38
CA GLN A 41 13.18 -9.14 -2.99
C GLN A 41 13.17 -7.62 -2.84
N LEU A 42 12.38 -7.14 -1.88
CA LEU A 42 12.37 -5.72 -1.54
C LEU A 42 13.70 -5.35 -0.85
N THR A 43 14.35 -4.28 -1.32
CA THR A 43 15.55 -3.73 -0.69
C THR A 43 15.27 -2.37 -0.03
N VAL A 44 15.73 -2.21 1.20
CA VAL A 44 15.50 -1.02 2.02
C VAL A 44 16.82 -0.53 2.59
N TYR A 45 17.16 0.73 2.31
CA TYR A 45 18.29 1.40 2.93
C TYR A 45 17.82 2.25 4.11
N VAL A 46 18.52 2.14 5.23
CA VAL A 46 18.26 2.96 6.42
C VAL A 46 19.30 4.06 6.49
N GLU A 47 18.88 5.31 6.33
CA GLU A 47 19.79 6.44 6.40
C GLU A 47 20.40 6.57 7.80
N PRO A 48 21.65 7.08 7.91
CA PRO A 48 22.21 7.51 9.19
C PRO A 48 21.34 8.61 9.80
N LEU A 49 21.47 8.88 11.10
CA LEU A 49 20.67 9.93 11.73
C LEU A 49 21.07 11.31 11.19
N ILE A 50 20.07 12.10 10.83
CA ILE A 50 20.26 13.41 10.20
C ILE A 50 19.44 14.48 10.93
N LYS A 51 19.85 15.73 10.78
CA LYS A 51 19.07 16.91 11.18
C LYS A 51 18.86 17.80 9.97
N VAL A 52 17.61 18.17 9.72
CA VAL A 52 17.30 19.17 8.70
C VAL A 52 17.12 20.52 9.39
N VAL A 53 17.79 21.53 8.85
CA VAL A 53 17.84 22.88 9.38
C VAL A 53 17.37 23.86 8.30
N ASP A 54 16.59 24.86 8.68
CA ASP A 54 16.14 25.90 7.77
C ASP A 54 17.23 26.95 7.48
N GLU A 55 16.93 27.87 6.56
CA GLU A 55 17.82 28.98 6.19
C GLU A 55 18.18 29.91 7.37
N ARG A 56 17.40 29.88 8.45
CA ARG A 56 17.60 30.69 9.65
C ARG A 56 18.35 29.92 10.75
N GLY A 57 18.74 28.68 10.50
CA GLY A 57 19.44 27.84 11.46
C GLY A 57 18.51 27.10 12.44
N ALA A 58 17.18 27.16 12.27
CA ALA A 58 16.24 26.45 13.11
C ALA A 58 16.10 24.98 12.69
N VAL A 59 16.17 24.08 13.66
CA VAL A 59 16.03 22.63 13.44
C VAL A 59 14.57 22.28 13.18
N ILE A 60 14.33 21.54 12.11
CA ILE A 60 12.98 21.12 11.70
C ILE A 60 12.65 19.71 12.15
N THR A 61 13.59 18.80 11.99
CA THR A 61 13.38 17.40 12.30
C THR A 61 13.40 17.18 13.81
N PRO A 62 12.46 16.41 14.38
CA PRO A 62 12.45 16.11 15.79
C PRO A 62 13.63 15.21 16.17
N ASN A 63 14.01 15.23 17.45
CA ASN A 63 14.98 14.28 17.98
C ASN A 63 14.45 12.83 17.87
N PRO A 64 15.31 11.82 17.62
CA PRO A 64 14.86 10.45 17.45
C PRO A 64 14.26 9.87 18.74
N SER A 65 13.06 9.29 18.65
CA SER A 65 12.44 8.52 19.74
C SER A 65 13.03 7.11 19.86
N LYS A 66 12.79 6.44 20.99
CA LYS A 66 13.27 5.07 21.22
C LYS A 66 12.61 4.10 20.26
N GLU A 67 11.34 4.33 19.98
CA GLU A 67 10.47 3.57 19.09
C GLU A 67 10.99 3.66 17.65
N PHE A 68 11.34 4.86 17.20
CA PHE A 68 11.92 5.07 15.88
C PHE A 68 13.28 4.37 15.73
N LEU A 69 14.15 4.49 16.74
CA LEU A 69 15.44 3.80 16.74
C LEU A 69 15.27 2.27 16.72
N LYS A 70 14.25 1.75 17.42
CA LYS A 70 13.90 0.33 17.41
C LYS A 70 13.41 -0.12 16.04
N ILE A 71 12.55 0.64 15.37
CA ILE A 71 12.14 0.35 13.99
C ILE A 71 13.36 0.29 13.06
N ARG A 72 14.26 1.28 13.14
CA ARG A 72 15.49 1.29 12.34
C ARG A 72 16.36 0.05 12.57
N SER A 73 16.55 -0.36 13.82
CA SER A 73 17.34 -1.55 14.13
C SER A 73 16.68 -2.84 13.65
N ILE A 74 15.35 -2.94 13.73
CA ILE A 74 14.58 -4.07 13.17
C ILE A 74 14.80 -4.17 11.67
N ILE A 75 14.71 -3.05 10.93
CA ILE A 75 14.90 -3.04 9.49
C ILE A 75 16.33 -3.47 9.15
N LEU A 76 17.34 -2.91 9.82
CA LEU A 76 18.75 -3.25 9.63
C LEU A 76 19.06 -4.73 9.90
N ALA A 77 18.39 -5.36 10.86
CA ALA A 77 18.54 -6.77 11.17
C ALA A 77 17.72 -7.71 10.25
N SER A 78 16.84 -7.16 9.43
CA SER A 78 15.96 -7.92 8.55
C SER A 78 16.64 -8.30 7.23
N LYS A 79 16.04 -9.26 6.51
CA LYS A 79 16.46 -9.62 5.15
C LYS A 79 16.37 -8.46 4.14
N TYR A 80 15.59 -7.42 4.44
CA TYR A 80 15.32 -6.33 3.50
C TYR A 80 16.45 -5.29 3.48
N ALA A 81 17.34 -5.28 4.47
CA ALA A 81 18.36 -4.24 4.60
C ALA A 81 19.45 -4.33 3.51
N VAL A 82 19.83 -3.18 2.96
CA VAL A 82 21.01 -3.01 2.12
C VAL A 82 21.95 -1.94 2.68
N ASN A 83 23.23 -2.05 2.36
CA ASN A 83 24.26 -1.15 2.90
C ASN A 83 24.44 0.15 2.10
N ASN A 84 23.91 0.21 0.88
CA ASN A 84 24.09 1.34 -0.04
C ASN A 84 22.74 1.85 -0.55
N ALA A 85 22.56 3.17 -0.56
CA ALA A 85 21.32 3.81 -1.00
C ALA A 85 21.00 3.56 -2.48
N LYS A 86 22.02 3.33 -3.33
CA LYS A 86 21.83 3.04 -4.76
C LYS A 86 21.18 1.69 -5.03
N ASP A 87 21.34 0.76 -4.08
CA ASP A 87 20.89 -0.63 -4.18
C ASP A 87 19.47 -0.79 -3.60
N ALA A 88 18.88 0.30 -3.10
CA ALA A 88 17.63 0.27 -2.36
C ALA A 88 16.43 0.71 -3.19
N CYS A 89 15.39 -0.12 -3.18
CA CYS A 89 14.04 0.25 -3.65
C CYS A 89 13.45 1.39 -2.81
N LEU A 90 13.55 1.27 -1.49
CA LEU A 90 13.01 2.23 -0.53
C LEU A 90 14.08 2.75 0.41
N VAL A 91 13.91 3.99 0.85
CA VAL A 91 14.80 4.62 1.83
C VAL A 91 14.03 5.04 3.07
N VAL A 92 14.47 4.58 4.24
CA VAL A 92 13.97 5.06 5.53
C VAL A 92 14.79 6.28 5.93
N PRO A 93 14.17 7.47 6.07
CA PRO A 93 14.92 8.69 6.32
C PRO A 93 15.57 8.70 7.70
N GLY A 94 16.64 9.50 7.83
CA GLY A 94 17.42 9.62 9.07
C GLY A 94 16.76 10.38 10.22
N PHE A 95 15.46 10.68 10.16
CA PHE A 95 14.73 11.47 11.15
C PHE A 95 13.39 10.83 11.51
N ASP A 96 12.95 11.10 12.74
CA ASP A 96 11.77 10.47 13.33
C ASP A 96 10.47 11.07 12.76
N THR A 97 9.63 10.21 12.20
CA THR A 97 8.34 10.55 11.58
C THR A 97 7.14 9.95 12.33
N LEU A 98 7.36 9.23 13.44
CA LEU A 98 6.30 8.50 14.14
C LEU A 98 5.21 9.42 14.71
N ASN A 99 5.59 10.61 15.16
CA ASN A 99 4.66 11.60 15.68
C ASN A 99 4.90 12.96 15.02
N LEU A 100 4.04 13.29 14.05
CA LEU A 100 4.14 14.50 13.25
C LEU A 100 3.84 15.77 14.05
N LEU A 101 3.20 15.67 15.22
CA LEU A 101 2.97 16.82 16.11
C LEU A 101 4.27 17.37 16.71
N ARG A 102 5.39 16.64 16.57
CA ARG A 102 6.72 17.06 17.03
C ARG A 102 7.46 17.91 16.00
N PHE A 103 6.93 18.03 14.78
CA PHE A 103 7.45 18.95 13.78
C PHE A 103 6.98 20.38 14.09
N PRO A 104 7.79 21.40 13.78
CA PRO A 104 7.50 22.79 14.19
C PRO A 104 6.31 23.41 13.44
N TYR A 105 5.94 22.88 12.28
CA TYR A 105 4.81 23.35 11.47
C TYR A 105 4.34 22.25 10.50
N SER A 106 3.17 22.45 9.87
CA SER A 106 2.49 21.44 9.05
C SER A 106 3.34 20.90 7.89
N MET A 107 3.98 21.79 7.12
CA MET A 107 4.77 21.43 5.93
C MET A 107 6.20 20.96 6.24
N ALA A 108 6.61 20.98 7.51
CA ALA A 108 8.01 20.77 7.86
C ALA A 108 8.49 19.33 7.55
N LEU A 109 7.58 18.35 7.59
CA LEU A 109 7.85 16.99 7.11
C LEU A 109 8.19 16.98 5.62
N ASN A 110 7.40 17.66 4.80
CA ASN A 110 7.60 17.69 3.36
C ASN A 110 8.94 18.33 3.01
N HIS A 111 9.26 19.46 3.66
CA HIS A 111 10.54 20.13 3.49
C HIS A 111 11.72 19.24 3.88
N ALA A 112 11.60 18.50 4.98
CA ALA A 112 12.62 17.54 5.40
C ALA A 112 12.82 16.43 4.36
N LEU A 113 11.74 15.85 3.83
CA LEU A 113 11.81 14.81 2.79
C LEU A 113 12.43 15.34 1.49
N GLN A 114 12.03 16.51 1.02
CA GLN A 114 12.60 17.10 -0.21
C GLN A 114 14.09 17.42 -0.08
N ALA A 115 14.55 17.78 1.12
CA ALA A 115 15.95 18.08 1.39
C ALA A 115 16.85 16.83 1.31
N THR A 116 16.32 15.66 1.63
CA THR A 116 17.11 14.45 1.91
C THR A 116 16.98 13.40 0.80
N THR A 117 15.80 13.26 0.19
CA THR A 117 15.52 12.19 -0.76
C THR A 117 15.25 12.73 -2.17
N LYS A 118 16.29 12.75 -3.02
CA LYS A 118 16.17 13.25 -4.41
C LYS A 118 15.88 12.19 -5.47
N MET A 119 16.37 10.95 -5.30
CA MET A 119 16.31 9.92 -6.35
C MET A 119 15.67 8.59 -5.93
N THR A 120 15.37 8.44 -4.63
CA THR A 120 14.83 7.21 -4.04
C THR A 120 13.49 7.49 -3.39
N THR A 121 12.62 6.49 -3.35
CA THR A 121 11.30 6.62 -2.75
C THR A 121 11.40 6.49 -1.23
N PRO A 122 11.02 7.52 -0.46
CA PRO A 122 11.08 7.45 1.00
C PRO A 122 9.97 6.55 1.55
N LEU A 123 10.31 5.75 2.56
CA LEU A 123 9.36 5.01 3.39
C LEU A 123 9.34 5.63 4.79
N ILE A 124 8.18 6.15 5.20
CA ILE A 124 7.99 6.75 6.52
C ILE A 124 6.97 5.95 7.34
N PHE A 125 7.18 5.92 8.66
CA PHE A 125 6.24 5.32 9.62
C PHE A 125 5.59 6.44 10.42
N VAL A 126 4.26 6.43 10.54
CA VAL A 126 3.51 7.50 11.21
C VAL A 126 2.41 6.91 12.10
N PHE A 127 2.55 7.04 13.41
CA PHE A 127 1.51 6.66 14.37
C PHE A 127 0.58 7.82 14.74
N MET A 128 1.07 9.06 14.65
CA MET A 128 0.28 10.25 14.98
C MET A 128 0.52 11.37 13.96
N GLY A 129 -0.57 11.85 13.36
CA GLY A 129 -0.61 12.92 12.36
C GLY A 129 -1.71 12.66 11.34
N ALA A 130 -2.85 13.36 11.47
CA ALA A 130 -4.01 13.14 10.60
C ALA A 130 -3.73 13.56 9.15
N ARG A 131 -3.16 14.76 8.94
CA ARG A 131 -2.81 15.24 7.60
C ARG A 131 -1.31 15.10 7.38
N ILE A 132 -0.92 14.24 6.44
CA ILE A 132 0.49 13.88 6.20
C ILE A 132 0.92 14.44 4.84
N PRO A 133 1.69 15.54 4.79
CA PRO A 133 2.25 16.09 3.54
C PRO A 133 3.46 15.27 3.08
N ALA A 134 3.23 13.98 2.79
CA ALA A 134 4.26 13.01 2.45
C ALA A 134 4.86 13.23 1.04
N GLY A 135 4.25 14.04 0.19
CA GLY A 135 4.66 14.17 -1.22
C GLY A 135 4.79 12.81 -1.88
N LYS A 136 5.97 12.45 -2.39
CA LYS A 136 6.23 11.13 -3.01
C LYS A 136 6.56 10.01 -2.02
N ALA A 137 6.70 10.28 -0.72
CA ALA A 137 6.98 9.24 0.26
C ALA A 137 5.80 8.27 0.41
N ILE A 138 6.09 6.98 0.57
CA ILE A 138 5.10 5.98 0.97
C ILE A 138 4.95 6.08 2.50
N ALA A 139 3.72 6.29 2.96
CA ALA A 139 3.43 6.39 4.39
C ALA A 139 2.82 5.09 4.92
N ALA A 140 3.54 4.42 5.82
CA ALA A 140 2.98 3.38 6.67
C ALA A 140 2.38 4.06 7.92
N ARG A 141 1.05 4.21 7.95
CA ARG A 141 0.36 5.09 8.92
C ARG A 141 -0.83 4.43 9.61
N SER A 142 -1.08 4.77 10.88
CA SER A 142 -2.22 4.22 11.64
C SER A 142 -3.50 5.05 11.54
N GLN A 143 -3.39 6.39 11.50
CA GLN A 143 -4.55 7.27 11.36
C GLN A 143 -4.99 7.37 9.91
N THR A 144 -5.86 6.46 9.47
CA THR A 144 -6.18 6.24 8.05
C THR A 144 -7.57 6.76 7.63
N TYR A 145 -8.33 7.31 8.58
CA TYR A 145 -9.64 7.94 8.35
C TYR A 145 -9.54 9.33 7.69
N ASP A 146 -8.34 9.87 7.53
CA ASP A 146 -8.10 11.18 6.93
C ASP A 146 -8.10 11.12 5.40
N SER A 147 -8.64 12.15 4.76
CA SER A 147 -8.70 12.29 3.29
C SER A 147 -7.33 12.26 2.58
N SER A 148 -6.23 12.49 3.30
CA SER A 148 -4.86 12.38 2.77
C SER A 148 -4.34 10.95 2.64
N PHE A 149 -5.07 9.94 3.12
CA PHE A 149 -4.68 8.54 2.93
C PHE A 149 -4.81 8.15 1.45
N ARG A 150 -3.69 7.75 0.82
CA ARG A 150 -3.68 7.36 -0.59
C ARG A 150 -3.86 5.86 -0.72
N HIS A 151 -5.08 5.46 -1.07
CA HIS A 151 -5.43 4.06 -1.33
C HIS A 151 -4.49 3.42 -2.36
N ASN A 152 -4.11 2.16 -2.14
CA ASN A 152 -3.17 1.40 -2.96
C ASN A 152 -1.75 1.97 -3.05
N TYR A 153 -1.43 3.06 -2.33
CA TYR A 153 -0.10 3.66 -2.28
C TYR A 153 0.46 3.63 -0.86
N ASP A 154 -0.27 4.21 0.09
CA ASP A 154 0.04 4.17 1.52
C ASP A 154 -0.33 2.81 2.11
N ILE A 155 0.15 2.55 3.34
CA ILE A 155 -0.12 1.31 4.08
C ILE A 155 -0.75 1.65 5.41
N ALA A 156 -1.93 1.08 5.65
CA ALA A 156 -2.55 1.11 6.96
C ALA A 156 -1.80 0.18 7.93
N ILE A 157 -1.29 0.70 9.04
CA ILE A 157 -0.59 -0.08 10.07
C ILE A 157 -1.30 0.05 11.43
N PRO A 158 -1.19 -0.94 12.33
CA PRO A 158 -1.79 -0.81 13.67
C PRO A 158 -1.03 0.25 14.48
N PHE A 159 -1.76 0.95 15.36
CA PHE A 159 -1.12 1.84 16.34
C PHE A 159 -0.42 1.01 17.42
N TRP A 160 0.84 1.34 17.70
CA TRP A 160 1.61 0.68 18.74
C TRP A 160 1.90 1.63 19.91
N HIS A 161 1.79 1.10 21.12
CA HIS A 161 2.17 1.77 22.35
C HIS A 161 2.55 0.73 23.42
N ASP A 162 3.57 1.01 24.23
CA ASP A 162 4.08 0.11 25.27
C ASP A 162 2.98 -0.37 26.24
N ASP A 163 2.04 0.53 26.59
CA ASP A 163 0.92 0.19 27.47
C ASP A 163 0.09 -0.97 26.93
N VAL A 164 -0.13 -1.03 25.61
CA VAL A 164 -0.91 -2.10 25.00
C VAL A 164 -0.17 -3.41 25.10
N GLU A 165 1.14 -3.43 24.88
CA GLU A 165 1.99 -4.61 24.99
C GLU A 165 2.01 -5.19 26.42
N ASN A 166 1.95 -4.32 27.44
CA ASN A 166 2.03 -4.68 28.86
C ASN A 166 0.69 -5.07 29.52
N ILE A 167 -0.45 -4.96 28.83
CA ILE A 167 -1.74 -5.42 29.38
C ILE A 167 -1.69 -6.92 29.73
N SER A 168 -1.92 -7.24 31.00
CA SER A 168 -2.04 -8.63 31.48
C SER A 168 -3.29 -9.31 30.90
N ILE A 169 -3.18 -10.59 30.54
CA ILE A 169 -4.34 -11.36 30.08
C ILE A 169 -4.92 -12.09 31.30
N THR A 170 -6.06 -11.61 31.80
CA THR A 170 -6.81 -12.22 32.90
C THR A 170 -8.10 -12.88 32.40
N PRO A 171 -8.69 -13.83 33.17
CA PRO A 171 -9.97 -14.43 32.82
C PRO A 171 -11.04 -13.36 32.62
N ARG A 172 -11.85 -13.52 31.57
CA ARG A 172 -12.93 -12.59 31.28
C ARG A 172 -14.16 -12.95 32.09
N ASN A 173 -14.73 -11.96 32.75
CA ASN A 173 -16.05 -12.04 33.37
C ASN A 173 -16.96 -11.05 32.63
N MET A 174 -17.92 -11.56 31.86
CA MET A 174 -18.73 -10.73 30.97
C MET A 174 -19.82 -10.02 31.78
N SER A 175 -19.76 -8.69 31.81
CA SER A 175 -20.80 -7.84 32.41
C SER A 175 -21.63 -7.14 31.33
N TRP A 176 -21.05 -6.89 30.17
CA TRP A 176 -21.66 -6.08 29.11
C TRP A 176 -21.74 -6.86 27.81
N PHE A 177 -22.92 -6.80 27.18
CA PHE A 177 -23.08 -7.33 25.84
C PHE A 177 -22.40 -6.41 24.82
N LEU A 178 -22.62 -5.09 24.93
CA LEU A 178 -22.07 -4.11 24.00
C LEU A 178 -21.43 -2.90 24.70
N THR A 179 -20.17 -2.69 24.33
CA THR A 179 -19.27 -1.55 24.50
C THR A 179 -19.42 -0.34 23.56
N VAL A 180 -20.24 0.70 23.74
CA VAL A 180 -20.26 1.82 22.76
C VAL A 180 -19.30 2.93 23.15
N ILE A 181 -18.28 3.18 22.32
CA ILE A 181 -17.32 4.27 22.56
C ILE A 181 -17.74 5.51 21.78
N SER A 182 -18.42 6.44 22.45
CA SER A 182 -18.83 7.74 21.91
C SER A 182 -17.86 8.88 22.24
N TYR A 183 -16.75 8.57 22.93
CA TYR A 183 -15.62 9.49 23.12
C TYR A 183 -15.19 10.10 21.78
N GLY A 184 -14.91 11.40 21.72
CA GLY A 184 -14.41 12.06 20.51
C GLY A 184 -15.41 12.22 19.35
N LEU A 185 -16.61 11.64 19.43
CA LEU A 185 -17.66 11.87 18.43
C LEU A 185 -18.20 13.30 18.48
N GLN A 186 -18.62 13.83 17.33
CA GLN A 186 -19.36 15.10 17.26
C GLN A 186 -20.74 15.01 17.93
N ALA A 187 -21.34 16.15 18.24
CA ALA A 187 -22.62 16.23 18.97
C ALA A 187 -23.74 15.40 18.33
N ASP A 188 -23.93 15.50 17.01
CA ASP A 188 -24.93 14.72 16.27
C ASP A 188 -24.66 13.20 16.40
N GLY A 189 -23.41 12.77 16.23
CA GLY A 189 -23.01 11.38 16.40
C GLY A 189 -23.30 10.85 17.82
N ARG A 190 -23.03 11.64 18.86
CA ARG A 190 -23.35 11.29 20.25
C ARG A 190 -24.84 11.17 20.49
N GLU A 191 -25.65 12.07 19.94
CA GLU A 191 -27.10 12.03 20.10
C GLU A 191 -27.69 10.80 19.41
N ARG A 192 -27.21 10.46 18.21
CA ARG A 192 -27.62 9.23 17.51
C ARG A 192 -27.27 7.97 18.30
N VAL A 193 -26.10 7.93 18.96
CA VAL A 193 -25.74 6.83 19.86
C VAL A 193 -26.71 6.79 21.04
N ARG A 194 -26.98 7.91 21.69
CA ARG A 194 -27.87 7.96 22.85
C ARG A 194 -29.29 7.50 22.49
N ALA A 195 -29.85 8.01 21.41
CA ALA A 195 -31.19 7.66 20.93
C ALA A 195 -31.37 6.15 20.67
N ASN A 196 -30.31 5.44 20.29
CA ASN A 196 -30.38 4.02 19.93
C ASN A 196 -29.97 3.06 21.06
N PHE A 197 -29.16 3.51 22.01
CA PHE A 197 -28.55 2.62 23.01
C PHE A 197 -28.90 2.96 24.47
N VAL A 198 -29.37 4.17 24.76
CA VAL A 198 -29.83 4.53 26.12
C VAL A 198 -31.03 3.68 26.50
N GLY A 199 -31.05 3.19 27.75
CA GLY A 199 -32.13 2.35 28.29
C GLY A 199 -31.93 0.84 28.10
N LYS A 200 -30.93 0.40 27.32
CA LYS A 200 -30.57 -1.02 27.20
C LYS A 200 -29.66 -1.44 28.37
N LEU A 201 -30.13 -2.35 29.21
CA LEU A 201 -29.47 -2.73 30.48
C LEU A 201 -28.10 -3.38 30.33
N ASP A 202 -27.84 -4.03 29.19
CA ASP A 202 -26.61 -4.76 28.89
C ASP A 202 -25.68 -4.01 27.92
N VAL A 203 -25.97 -2.72 27.69
CA VAL A 203 -25.16 -1.83 26.86
C VAL A 203 -24.54 -0.75 27.74
N LEU A 204 -23.23 -0.58 27.62
CA LEU A 204 -22.49 0.49 28.27
C LEU A 204 -22.09 1.52 27.21
N ILE A 205 -22.34 2.80 27.49
CA ILE A 205 -21.93 3.92 26.63
C ILE A 205 -20.81 4.67 27.36
N LEU A 206 -19.67 4.87 26.69
CA LEU A 206 -18.52 5.60 27.22
C LEU A 206 -18.28 6.90 26.45
N GLU A 207 -18.29 8.01 27.19
CA GLU A 207 -18.11 9.37 26.71
C GLU A 207 -16.85 10.03 27.32
N SER A 208 -16.52 11.22 26.84
CA SER A 208 -15.49 12.07 27.46
C SER A 208 -15.95 12.57 28.83
N CYS A 209 -15.12 12.39 29.85
CA CYS A 209 -15.36 12.97 31.17
C CYS A 209 -15.27 14.49 31.13
N SER A 210 -16.15 15.18 31.86
CA SER A 210 -16.14 16.65 31.98
C SER A 210 -15.03 17.18 32.88
N THR A 211 -14.53 16.36 33.82
CA THR A 211 -13.62 16.77 34.89
C THR A 211 -12.17 16.32 34.69
N VAL A 212 -11.95 15.25 33.91
CA VAL A 212 -10.62 14.65 33.72
C VAL A 212 -10.38 14.46 32.23
N ASP A 213 -9.34 15.13 31.73
CA ASP A 213 -8.94 14.98 30.34
C ASP A 213 -8.47 13.54 30.07
N ARG A 214 -8.81 13.02 28.87
CA ARG A 214 -8.49 11.64 28.41
C ARG A 214 -9.04 10.50 29.28
N ALA A 215 -10.04 10.76 30.11
CA ALA A 215 -10.76 9.73 30.84
C ALA A 215 -12.08 9.33 30.13
N PHE A 216 -12.46 8.06 30.27
CA PHE A 216 -13.73 7.52 29.80
C PHE A 216 -14.72 7.48 30.96
N CYS A 217 -15.89 8.09 30.76
CA CYS A 217 -16.98 8.12 31.73
C CYS A 217 -18.23 7.46 31.15
N ASP A 218 -19.03 6.82 32.01
CA ASP A 218 -20.38 6.42 31.62
C ASP A 218 -21.31 7.65 31.51
N VAL A 219 -22.57 7.41 31.08
CA VAL A 219 -23.60 8.46 30.96
C VAL A 219 -23.92 9.13 32.31
N SER A 220 -23.60 8.47 33.43
CA SER A 220 -23.78 9.01 34.78
C SER A 220 -22.58 9.87 35.25
N GLY A 221 -21.53 9.96 34.43
CA GLY A 221 -20.28 10.65 34.76
C GLY A 221 -19.31 9.82 35.61
N LYS A 222 -19.55 8.52 35.79
CA LYS A 222 -18.63 7.64 36.53
C LYS A 222 -17.43 7.29 35.65
N GLN A 223 -16.24 7.60 36.13
CA GLN A 223 -14.99 7.22 35.47
C GLN A 223 -14.80 5.69 35.48
N LEU A 224 -14.41 5.14 34.34
CA LEU A 224 -14.19 3.71 34.14
C LEU A 224 -12.82 3.44 33.50
N GLN A 225 -12.20 2.35 33.92
CA GLN A 225 -10.93 1.88 33.36
C GLN A 225 -11.19 1.10 32.07
N ILE A 226 -10.76 1.65 30.93
CA ILE A 226 -11.09 1.14 29.60
C ILE A 226 -10.68 -0.32 29.38
N ILE A 227 -9.50 -0.72 29.88
CA ILE A 227 -9.00 -2.10 29.80
C ILE A 227 -9.92 -3.07 30.56
N GLN A 228 -10.42 -2.67 31.74
CA GLN A 228 -11.34 -3.47 32.53
C GLN A 228 -12.70 -3.59 31.84
N VAL A 229 -13.20 -2.48 31.28
CA VAL A 229 -14.45 -2.48 30.52
C VAL A 229 -14.35 -3.45 29.34
N PHE A 230 -13.28 -3.38 28.53
CA PHE A 230 -13.11 -4.27 27.39
C PHE A 230 -13.06 -5.75 27.79
N ARG A 231 -12.41 -6.09 28.91
CA ARG A 231 -12.41 -7.46 29.45
C ARG A 231 -13.81 -7.96 29.84
N GLN A 232 -14.71 -7.04 30.18
CA GLN A 232 -16.08 -7.32 30.60
C GLN A 232 -17.10 -7.22 29.45
N SER A 233 -16.67 -6.81 28.25
CA SER A 233 -17.55 -6.61 27.10
C SER A 233 -17.40 -7.74 26.08
N LYS A 234 -18.52 -8.21 25.50
CA LYS A 234 -18.51 -9.16 24.38
C LYS A 234 -18.15 -8.46 23.07
N PHE A 235 -18.82 -7.34 22.78
CA PHE A 235 -18.60 -6.49 21.61
C PHE A 235 -18.14 -5.09 22.04
N VAL A 236 -17.35 -4.42 21.20
CA VAL A 236 -17.05 -3.00 21.34
C VAL A 236 -17.32 -2.27 20.02
N MET A 237 -18.19 -1.27 20.06
CA MET A 237 -18.49 -0.39 18.95
C MET A 237 -17.50 0.77 18.90
N LEU A 238 -16.79 0.86 17.79
CA LEU A 238 -15.74 1.83 17.53
C LEU A 238 -16.09 2.65 16.28
N PHE A 239 -15.81 3.95 16.30
CA PHE A 239 -16.05 4.86 15.19
C PHE A 239 -14.71 5.31 14.62
N ASP A 240 -14.52 5.19 13.30
CA ASP A 240 -13.27 5.53 12.61
C ASP A 240 -12.84 7.00 12.78
N GLY A 241 -13.79 7.94 12.86
CA GLY A 241 -13.53 9.35 13.10
C GLY A 241 -13.15 9.72 14.55
N ASN A 242 -13.07 8.75 15.46
CA ASN A 242 -12.65 8.97 16.85
C ASN A 242 -11.12 9.00 16.93
N THR A 243 -10.54 10.01 17.58
CA THR A 243 -9.09 10.15 17.75
C THR A 243 -8.42 9.00 18.51
N ALA A 244 -9.19 8.19 19.25
CA ALA A 244 -8.71 7.01 19.96
C ALA A 244 -8.95 5.69 19.20
N PHE A 245 -9.53 5.74 18.00
CA PHE A 245 -9.97 4.55 17.25
C PHE A 245 -8.87 3.51 17.09
N GLU A 246 -7.68 3.93 16.62
CA GLU A 246 -6.58 3.02 16.29
C GLU A 246 -6.08 2.28 17.53
N TRP A 247 -5.93 3.01 18.63
CA TRP A 247 -5.50 2.44 19.90
C TRP A 247 -6.54 1.47 20.46
N LEU A 248 -7.82 1.87 20.47
CA LEU A 248 -8.93 1.04 20.96
C LEU A 248 -9.10 -0.23 20.13
N LEU A 249 -8.89 -0.17 18.81
CA LEU A 249 -8.97 -1.32 17.92
C LEU A 249 -7.91 -2.37 18.29
N VAL A 250 -6.66 -1.96 18.52
CA VAL A 250 -5.58 -2.87 18.90
C VAL A 250 -5.82 -3.45 20.30
N VAL A 251 -6.29 -2.64 21.24
CA VAL A 251 -6.68 -3.09 22.59
C VAL A 251 -7.82 -4.12 22.54
N ALA A 252 -8.82 -3.91 21.69
CA ALA A 252 -9.92 -4.86 21.49
C ALA A 252 -9.42 -6.23 21.02
N LEU A 253 -8.56 -6.26 19.99
CA LEU A 253 -7.98 -7.49 19.47
C LEU A 253 -7.12 -8.21 20.51
N LYS A 254 -6.28 -7.46 21.26
CA LYS A 254 -5.46 -8.03 22.34
C LYS A 254 -6.31 -8.72 23.41
N LEU A 255 -7.38 -8.04 23.85
CA LEU A 255 -8.30 -8.54 24.87
C LEU A 255 -9.32 -9.55 24.33
N SER A 256 -9.24 -9.87 23.03
CA SER A 256 -10.17 -10.76 22.33
C SER A 256 -11.62 -10.30 22.44
N THR A 257 -11.85 -8.98 22.51
CA THR A 257 -13.18 -8.35 22.46
C THR A 257 -13.49 -8.00 21.02
N ILE A 258 -14.69 -8.36 20.54
CA ILE A 258 -14.98 -8.30 19.11
C ILE A 258 -15.27 -6.84 18.70
N PRO A 259 -14.48 -6.23 17.80
CA PRO A 259 -14.75 -4.89 17.31
C PRO A 259 -15.98 -4.87 16.40
N VAL A 260 -16.81 -3.85 16.57
CA VAL A 260 -17.91 -3.47 15.70
C VAL A 260 -17.59 -2.08 15.18
N ILE A 261 -17.08 -2.01 13.96
CA ILE A 261 -16.50 -0.81 13.38
C ILE A 261 -17.60 -0.08 12.60
N ILE A 262 -17.82 1.19 12.96
CA ILE A 262 -18.69 2.11 12.25
C ILE A 262 -17.80 3.04 11.44
N SER A 263 -17.88 2.93 10.11
CA SER A 263 -17.01 3.68 9.21
C SER A 263 -17.70 3.90 7.86
N SER A 264 -17.39 5.01 7.21
CA SER A 264 -17.81 5.26 5.83
C SER A 264 -16.81 4.68 4.82
N GLN A 265 -15.51 4.76 5.12
CA GLN A 265 -14.40 4.29 4.29
C GLN A 265 -13.31 3.70 5.19
N PRO A 266 -13.44 2.43 5.59
CA PRO A 266 -12.56 1.83 6.57
C PRO A 266 -11.23 1.41 5.94
N ASN A 267 -10.16 2.15 6.24
CA ASN A 267 -8.79 1.79 5.90
C ASN A 267 -8.14 1.09 7.09
N LEU A 268 -8.42 -0.20 7.28
CA LEU A 268 -8.05 -0.90 8.51
C LEU A 268 -6.59 -1.41 8.45
N PRO A 269 -5.92 -1.58 9.60
CA PRO A 269 -4.53 -2.05 9.63
C PRO A 269 -4.31 -3.32 8.80
N PHE A 270 -3.38 -3.24 7.85
CA PHE A 270 -3.02 -4.29 6.90
C PHE A 270 -4.21 -4.92 6.14
N ASP A 271 -5.23 -4.13 5.80
CA ASP A 271 -6.35 -4.55 4.96
C ASP A 271 -5.93 -5.16 3.61
N ASP A 272 -4.76 -4.81 3.09
CA ASP A 272 -4.12 -5.42 1.91
C ASP A 272 -3.94 -6.96 1.99
N ILE A 273 -3.84 -7.49 3.21
CA ILE A 273 -3.54 -8.90 3.49
C ILE A 273 -4.49 -9.54 4.51
N LEU A 274 -5.12 -8.76 5.38
CA LEU A 274 -6.04 -9.24 6.41
C LEU A 274 -7.50 -9.15 5.98
N ASP A 275 -8.23 -10.25 6.15
CA ASP A 275 -9.67 -10.31 5.92
C ASP A 275 -10.41 -9.84 7.17
N TRP A 276 -10.71 -8.54 7.23
CA TRP A 276 -11.36 -7.92 8.37
C TRP A 276 -12.77 -8.43 8.65
N ASN A 277 -13.43 -9.09 7.69
CA ASN A 277 -14.70 -9.79 7.95
C ASN A 277 -14.54 -10.95 8.93
N LYS A 278 -13.31 -11.44 9.16
CA LYS A 278 -13.00 -12.48 10.15
C LYS A 278 -12.47 -11.93 11.47
N LEU A 279 -12.39 -10.61 11.61
CA LEU A 279 -11.85 -9.93 12.79
C LEU A 279 -12.90 -9.06 13.48
N SER A 280 -13.78 -8.45 12.71
CA SER A 280 -14.76 -7.48 13.19
C SER A 280 -16.07 -7.57 12.40
N PHE A 281 -17.07 -6.84 12.89
CA PHE A 281 -18.24 -6.47 12.09
C PHE A 281 -18.06 -5.04 11.60
N LEU A 282 -18.30 -4.82 10.32
CA LEU A 282 -18.19 -3.50 9.70
C LEU A 282 -19.60 -3.01 9.32
N TYR A 283 -19.93 -1.79 9.72
CA TYR A 283 -21.20 -1.13 9.41
C TYR A 283 -20.99 0.31 8.97
N TYR A 284 -21.91 0.81 8.18
CA TYR A 284 -21.94 2.21 7.78
C TYR A 284 -22.58 3.08 8.86
N VAL A 285 -22.18 4.36 8.90
CA VAL A 285 -22.69 5.34 9.88
C VAL A 285 -24.23 5.43 9.87
N GLY A 286 -24.89 5.21 8.72
CA GLY A 286 -26.34 5.23 8.58
C GLY A 286 -27.09 4.04 9.20
N THR A 287 -26.42 2.91 9.46
CA THR A 287 -27.07 1.64 9.86
C THR A 287 -27.15 1.39 11.37
N ILE A 288 -26.83 2.40 12.20
CA ILE A 288 -26.69 2.24 13.68
C ILE A 288 -27.93 1.63 14.34
N ASN A 289 -29.13 1.96 13.87
CA ASN A 289 -30.38 1.66 14.59
C ASN A 289 -30.64 0.16 14.80
N ASN A 290 -30.18 -0.69 13.87
CA ASN A 290 -30.45 -2.14 13.92
C ASN A 290 -29.26 -2.96 14.44
N ILE A 291 -28.12 -2.33 14.72
CA ILE A 291 -26.88 -3.07 15.04
C ILE A 291 -27.06 -3.91 16.32
N TYR A 292 -27.74 -3.38 17.33
CA TYR A 292 -27.96 -4.11 18.58
C TYR A 292 -28.70 -5.45 18.34
N ASP A 293 -29.81 -5.42 17.60
CA ASP A 293 -30.63 -6.61 17.34
C ASP A 293 -29.90 -7.59 16.41
N VAL A 294 -29.20 -7.08 15.40
CA VAL A 294 -28.37 -7.90 14.51
C VAL A 294 -27.29 -8.63 15.32
N LEU A 295 -26.57 -7.93 16.20
CA LEU A 295 -25.52 -8.53 17.04
C LEU A 295 -26.09 -9.57 18.02
N LYS A 296 -27.31 -9.39 18.52
CA LYS A 296 -27.98 -10.35 19.42
C LYS A 296 -28.31 -11.67 18.73
N ASN A 297 -28.61 -11.62 17.43
CA ASN A 297 -28.94 -12.79 16.62
C ASN A 297 -27.71 -13.55 16.10
N ILE A 298 -26.50 -13.08 16.41
CA ILE A 298 -25.27 -13.74 15.96
C ILE A 298 -25.00 -14.99 16.79
N GLU A 299 -24.83 -16.10 16.09
CA GLU A 299 -24.54 -17.40 16.68
C GLU A 299 -23.22 -17.42 17.46
N ALA A 300 -23.17 -18.22 18.52
CA ALA A 300 -22.02 -18.27 19.42
C ALA A 300 -20.73 -18.70 18.73
N TRP A 301 -20.80 -19.69 17.82
CA TRP A 301 -19.63 -20.17 17.07
C TRP A 301 -18.97 -19.05 16.27
N ARG A 302 -19.77 -18.19 15.63
CA ARG A 302 -19.27 -17.07 14.84
C ARG A 302 -18.52 -16.08 15.73
N THR A 303 -19.05 -15.80 16.91
CA THR A 303 -18.37 -14.92 17.88
C THR A 303 -17.10 -15.54 18.44
N ASP A 304 -17.04 -16.86 18.63
CA ASP A 304 -15.84 -17.54 19.11
C ASP A 304 -14.73 -17.55 18.04
N ASP A 305 -15.07 -17.78 16.78
CA ASP A 305 -14.14 -17.72 15.64
C ASP A 305 -13.53 -16.32 15.49
N LEU A 306 -14.35 -15.26 15.53
CA LEU A 306 -13.86 -13.87 15.49
C LEU A 306 -12.87 -13.58 16.62
N ARG A 307 -13.14 -14.10 17.84
CA ARG A 307 -12.26 -13.91 19.00
C ARG A 307 -10.92 -14.63 18.83
N LYS A 308 -10.95 -15.88 18.36
CA LYS A 308 -9.75 -16.68 18.08
C LYS A 308 -8.89 -16.01 17.01
N MET A 309 -9.52 -15.62 15.90
CA MET A 309 -8.86 -14.94 14.79
C MET A 309 -8.30 -13.58 15.21
N GLY A 310 -9.04 -12.78 15.98
CA GLY A 310 -8.57 -11.50 16.50
C GLY A 310 -7.33 -11.64 17.38
N LYS A 311 -7.32 -12.64 18.27
CA LYS A 311 -6.16 -12.96 19.10
C LYS A 311 -4.97 -13.44 18.28
N PHE A 312 -5.22 -14.29 17.27
CA PHE A 312 -4.19 -14.77 16.35
C PHE A 312 -3.53 -13.60 15.60
N VAL A 313 -4.33 -12.74 14.97
CA VAL A 313 -3.85 -11.57 14.22
C VAL A 313 -3.08 -10.61 15.12
N TYR A 314 -3.59 -10.30 16.32
CA TYR A 314 -2.86 -9.47 17.27
C TYR A 314 -1.48 -10.08 17.58
N ASN A 315 -1.45 -11.36 17.97
CA ASN A 315 -0.21 -12.04 18.34
C ASN A 315 0.76 -12.16 17.18
N LYS A 316 0.28 -12.34 15.95
CA LYS A 316 1.14 -12.55 14.79
C LYS A 316 1.67 -11.24 14.20
N TYR A 317 0.85 -10.20 14.13
CA TYR A 317 1.18 -8.98 13.36
C TYR A 317 1.25 -7.70 14.21
N PHE A 318 0.47 -7.56 15.29
CA PHE A 318 0.33 -6.25 15.98
C PHE A 318 1.08 -6.19 17.32
N ALA A 319 1.48 -7.34 17.86
CA ALA A 319 1.93 -7.44 19.26
C ALA A 319 3.19 -6.65 19.61
N SER A 320 4.03 -6.28 18.64
CA SER A 320 5.26 -5.52 18.88
C SER A 320 5.65 -4.69 17.66
N LEU A 321 6.50 -3.66 17.87
CA LEU A 321 7.09 -2.88 16.75
C LEU A 321 7.80 -3.75 15.73
N GLU A 322 8.43 -4.84 16.17
CA GLU A 322 9.10 -5.80 15.28
C GLU A 322 8.12 -6.44 14.31
N LYS A 323 7.01 -6.99 14.81
CA LYS A 323 5.98 -7.61 13.99
C LYS A 323 5.35 -6.60 13.04
N ILE A 324 5.06 -5.40 13.51
CA ILE A 324 4.46 -4.34 12.70
C ILE A 324 5.42 -3.95 11.57
N THR A 325 6.68 -3.69 11.89
CA THR A 325 7.70 -3.26 10.91
C THR A 325 7.92 -4.33 9.84
N LEU A 326 8.13 -5.59 10.25
CA LEU A 326 8.36 -6.69 9.30
C LEU A 326 7.13 -6.97 8.44
N THR A 327 5.93 -6.89 9.01
CA THR A 327 4.67 -7.05 8.26
C THR A 327 4.50 -5.94 7.23
N THR A 328 4.79 -4.68 7.59
CA THR A 328 4.78 -3.55 6.65
C THR A 328 5.72 -3.81 5.46
N LEU A 329 6.95 -4.27 5.72
CA LEU A 329 7.90 -4.58 4.64
C LEU A 329 7.44 -5.75 3.76
N GLU A 330 6.79 -6.76 4.34
CA GLU A 330 6.24 -7.87 3.58
C GLU A 330 5.06 -7.45 2.68
N VAL A 331 4.18 -6.57 3.19
CA VAL A 331 3.12 -5.95 2.39
C VAL A 331 3.70 -5.12 1.25
N LEU A 332 4.74 -4.31 1.53
CA LEU A 332 5.45 -3.54 0.51
C LEU A 332 6.09 -4.42 -0.55
N GLN A 333 6.73 -5.52 -0.16
CA GLN A 333 7.34 -6.45 -1.10
C GLN A 333 6.27 -7.00 -2.05
N LYS A 334 5.11 -7.42 -1.53
CA LYS A 334 4.00 -7.89 -2.36
C LYS A 334 3.47 -6.82 -3.31
N LYS A 335 3.44 -5.55 -2.87
CA LYS A 335 2.94 -4.43 -3.68
C LYS A 335 3.93 -4.00 -4.78
N LEU A 336 5.21 -3.91 -4.45
CA LEU A 336 6.23 -3.28 -5.29
C LEU A 336 7.03 -4.27 -6.14
N VAL A 337 7.14 -5.53 -5.71
CA VAL A 337 7.96 -6.55 -6.39
C VAL A 337 7.07 -7.46 -7.22
N ALA A 338 7.20 -7.36 -8.55
CA ALA A 338 6.35 -8.01 -9.55
C ALA A 338 6.21 -9.55 -9.42
N SER A 339 7.22 -10.21 -8.85
CA SER A 339 7.38 -11.66 -8.77
C SER A 339 7.17 -12.24 -7.36
N SER A 340 6.79 -11.41 -6.38
CA SER A 340 6.52 -11.83 -5.01
C SER A 340 5.21 -12.62 -4.93
N SER A 341 5.20 -13.87 -5.40
CA SER A 341 4.09 -14.82 -5.28
C SER A 341 4.09 -15.49 -3.90
N SER A 342 4.01 -14.69 -2.84
CA SER A 342 3.62 -15.22 -1.52
C SER A 342 2.14 -15.61 -1.59
N PHE A 343 1.86 -16.91 -1.52
CA PHE A 343 0.50 -17.44 -1.68
C PHE A 343 -0.42 -16.85 -0.61
N GLN A 344 -1.48 -16.19 -1.07
CA GLN A 344 -2.43 -15.34 -0.33
C GLN A 344 -3.18 -16.02 0.85
N LYS A 345 -2.86 -17.27 1.20
CA LYS A 345 -3.68 -18.11 2.11
C LYS A 345 -3.11 -18.32 3.51
N GLU A 346 -1.92 -17.80 3.85
CA GLU A 346 -1.34 -17.97 5.20
C GLU A 346 -1.71 -16.85 6.19
N TRP A 347 -2.12 -15.69 5.69
CA TRP A 347 -2.32 -14.50 6.52
C TRP A 347 -3.53 -14.60 7.46
N ASN A 348 -4.54 -15.35 7.04
CA ASN A 348 -5.88 -15.44 7.64
C ASN A 348 -6.27 -16.87 8.07
N ARG A 349 -5.30 -17.72 8.44
CA ARG A 349 -5.56 -19.13 8.82
C ARG A 349 -5.03 -19.51 10.20
N ASP A 350 -5.88 -20.19 10.97
CA ASP A 350 -5.53 -20.88 12.20
C ASP A 350 -4.82 -22.22 11.92
N PHE A 351 -3.96 -22.64 12.86
CA PHE A 351 -3.12 -23.86 12.82
C PHE A 351 -3.89 -25.15 12.46
N VAL A 352 -5.19 -25.23 12.79
CA VAL A 352 -6.06 -26.40 12.54
C VAL A 352 -6.32 -26.64 11.04
N GLY A 353 -6.34 -25.58 10.22
CA GLY A 353 -6.49 -25.68 8.77
C GLY A 353 -5.24 -26.19 8.04
N PHE A 354 -4.09 -26.25 8.72
CA PHE A 354 -2.82 -26.67 8.14
C PHE A 354 -2.78 -28.19 7.89
N ILE A 355 -3.30 -29.00 8.82
CA ILE A 355 -3.35 -30.46 8.69
C ILE A 355 -4.35 -30.88 7.60
N GLY A 356 -5.53 -30.24 7.54
CA GLY A 356 -6.53 -30.53 6.51
C GLY A 356 -6.11 -30.12 5.09
N MET A 357 -5.22 -29.12 4.97
CA MET A 357 -4.74 -28.63 3.69
C MET A 357 -3.45 -29.31 3.22
N LEU A 358 -2.62 -29.88 4.11
CA LEU A 358 -1.46 -30.68 3.70
C LEU A 358 -1.90 -31.84 2.77
N PHE A 359 -3.12 -32.36 2.98
CA PHE A 359 -3.76 -33.36 2.12
C PHE A 359 -4.22 -32.81 0.76
N VAL A 360 -4.60 -31.52 0.66
CA VAL A 360 -5.13 -30.91 -0.57
C VAL A 360 -4.01 -30.30 -1.43
N LEU A 361 -2.95 -29.77 -0.82
CA LEU A 361 -1.85 -29.12 -1.53
C LEU A 361 -0.94 -30.09 -2.30
N GLN A 362 -0.97 -31.39 -2.01
CA GLN A 362 -0.28 -32.38 -2.84
C GLN A 362 -0.96 -32.65 -4.19
N GLN A 363 -2.19 -32.16 -4.42
CA GLN A 363 -2.99 -32.48 -5.62
C GLN A 363 -3.33 -31.30 -6.53
N LEU A 364 -2.91 -30.07 -6.22
CA LEU A 364 -3.16 -28.90 -7.08
C LEU A 364 -1.86 -28.41 -7.69
N SER A 365 -1.62 -28.82 -8.94
CA SER A 365 -0.64 -28.19 -9.82
C SER A 365 -0.95 -26.69 -9.95
N LYS A 366 0.11 -25.90 -9.71
CA LYS A 366 0.18 -24.42 -9.69
C LYS A 366 -0.62 -23.79 -10.84
N PRO A 367 -1.50 -22.79 -10.62
CA PRO A 367 -1.99 -21.97 -11.72
C PRO A 367 -0.84 -21.12 -12.25
N LEU A 368 -0.71 -21.08 -13.58
CA LEU A 368 0.29 -20.29 -14.31
C LEU A 368 0.05 -18.80 -14.09
N PHE A 369 1.03 -18.13 -13.50
CA PHE A 369 1.05 -16.68 -13.32
C PHE A 369 1.55 -16.00 -14.59
N VAL A 370 0.92 -14.90 -14.99
CA VAL A 370 1.45 -14.00 -16.02
C VAL A 370 2.43 -13.04 -15.33
N PRO A 371 3.74 -13.06 -15.65
CA PRO A 371 4.70 -12.11 -15.09
C PRO A 371 4.40 -10.69 -15.59
N ARG A 372 4.56 -9.66 -14.74
CA ARG A 372 4.52 -8.23 -15.18
C ARG A 372 5.73 -7.86 -16.06
N ILE A 373 6.78 -8.67 -16.02
CA ILE A 373 7.95 -8.58 -16.89
C ILE A 373 7.71 -9.57 -18.02
N ALA A 374 7.82 -9.13 -19.26
CA ALA A 374 7.75 -10.05 -20.38
C ALA A 374 8.83 -11.14 -20.22
N PRO A 375 8.51 -12.42 -20.50
CA PRO A 375 9.54 -13.44 -20.55
C PRO A 375 10.66 -12.96 -21.48
N LEU A 376 11.90 -13.41 -21.25
CA LEU A 376 13.08 -13.16 -22.13
C LEU A 376 12.88 -13.60 -23.60
N GLN A 377 11.69 -14.07 -23.96
CA GLN A 377 11.29 -14.22 -25.35
C GLN A 377 11.30 -12.86 -26.04
N ASN A 378 11.56 -12.88 -27.34
CA ASN A 378 11.60 -11.64 -28.11
C ASN A 378 10.16 -11.17 -28.42
N PHE A 379 9.92 -9.85 -28.46
CA PHE A 379 8.64 -9.31 -28.96
C PHE A 379 8.66 -9.01 -30.45
N THR A 380 7.47 -8.89 -31.04
CA THR A 380 7.30 -8.50 -32.44
C THR A 380 6.80 -7.07 -32.54
N ALA A 381 7.47 -6.24 -33.33
CA ALA A 381 6.99 -4.89 -33.66
C ALA A 381 6.11 -4.94 -34.91
N VAL A 382 4.99 -4.21 -34.88
CA VAL A 382 4.05 -4.06 -35.99
C VAL A 382 3.98 -2.59 -36.38
N VAL A 383 4.46 -2.27 -37.58
CA VAL A 383 4.45 -0.92 -38.14
C VAL A 383 3.36 -0.86 -39.20
N SER A 384 2.32 -0.07 -38.95
CA SER A 384 1.24 0.14 -39.93
C SER A 384 1.63 1.26 -40.89
N CYS A 385 1.46 1.06 -42.21
CA CYS A 385 1.81 2.03 -43.25
C CYS A 385 0.59 2.72 -43.91
N ASP A 386 -0.21 3.50 -43.18
CA ASP A 386 -1.28 4.32 -43.77
C ASP A 386 -1.32 5.75 -43.18
N PRO A 387 -1.28 6.85 -43.97
CA PRO A 387 -0.59 7.09 -45.24
C PRO A 387 0.74 7.86 -44.98
N PHE A 388 1.89 7.20 -45.15
CA PHE A 388 3.21 7.74 -44.76
C PHE A 388 4.10 8.14 -45.94
N SER A 389 5.12 8.97 -45.69
CA SER A 389 6.30 9.10 -46.56
C SER A 389 7.29 7.96 -46.28
N LYS A 390 8.04 7.55 -47.32
CA LYS A 390 9.12 6.52 -47.26
C LYS A 390 10.12 6.77 -46.12
N GLU A 391 10.32 8.04 -45.75
CA GLU A 391 11.30 8.48 -44.76
C GLU A 391 10.93 8.08 -43.32
N SER A 392 9.65 8.21 -42.94
CA SER A 392 9.20 7.85 -41.58
C SER A 392 9.32 6.35 -41.32
N LEU A 393 9.08 5.53 -42.33
CA LEU A 393 9.26 4.07 -42.21
C LEU A 393 10.72 3.72 -41.99
N LEU A 394 11.65 4.32 -42.75
CA LEU A 394 13.08 4.10 -42.59
C LEU A 394 13.57 4.48 -41.19
N LEU A 395 13.09 5.61 -40.65
CA LEU A 395 13.42 6.04 -39.30
C LEU A 395 12.97 5.02 -38.24
N TRP A 396 11.75 4.50 -38.35
CA TRP A 396 11.26 3.46 -37.43
C TRP A 396 12.05 2.16 -37.55
N LEU A 397 12.42 1.74 -38.76
CA LEU A 397 13.25 0.56 -38.96
C LEU A 397 14.64 0.73 -38.32
N ASP A 398 15.26 1.90 -38.45
CA ASP A 398 16.57 2.22 -37.84
C ASP A 398 16.53 2.24 -36.31
N VAL A 399 15.41 2.70 -35.72
CA VAL A 399 15.21 2.69 -34.26
C VAL A 399 14.95 1.27 -33.77
N LEU A 400 14.05 0.53 -34.42
CA LEU A 400 13.66 -0.81 -34.02
C LEU A 400 14.81 -1.82 -34.17
N ASP A 401 15.67 -1.68 -35.18
CA ASP A 401 16.84 -2.56 -35.37
C ASP A 401 17.82 -2.52 -34.17
N LYS A 402 17.86 -1.38 -33.46
CA LYS A 402 18.74 -1.16 -32.29
C LYS A 402 18.13 -1.68 -30.98
N VAL A 403 16.86 -2.06 -30.94
CA VAL A 403 16.19 -2.55 -29.72
C VAL A 403 16.66 -3.97 -29.41
N GLY A 404 17.09 -4.20 -28.17
CA GLY A 404 17.75 -5.44 -27.73
C GLY A 404 16.79 -6.63 -27.70
N SER A 405 15.61 -6.43 -27.12
CA SER A 405 14.60 -7.47 -26.90
C SER A 405 13.66 -7.70 -28.09
N LEU A 406 13.84 -6.97 -29.19
CA LEU A 406 13.03 -7.11 -30.39
C LEU A 406 13.50 -8.31 -31.23
N GLY A 407 12.58 -9.20 -31.56
CA GLY A 407 12.89 -10.40 -32.36
C GLY A 407 12.64 -10.20 -33.83
N ARG A 408 11.52 -9.56 -34.16
CA ARG A 408 11.02 -9.45 -35.52
C ARG A 408 10.21 -8.18 -35.72
N ILE A 409 10.26 -7.66 -36.95
CA ILE A 409 9.50 -6.49 -37.39
C ILE A 409 8.53 -6.93 -38.48
N ILE A 410 7.26 -6.61 -38.31
CA ILE A 410 6.22 -6.76 -39.33
C ILE A 410 5.85 -5.38 -39.83
N VAL A 411 5.90 -5.19 -41.15
CA VAL A 411 5.42 -3.98 -41.81
C VAL A 411 4.11 -4.31 -42.51
N ILE A 412 3.04 -3.65 -42.12
CA ILE A 412 1.71 -3.79 -42.74
C ILE A 412 1.63 -2.77 -43.86
N ILE A 413 1.49 -3.28 -45.09
CA ILE A 413 1.58 -2.50 -46.32
C ILE A 413 0.20 -2.53 -47.00
N PRO A 414 -0.48 -1.38 -47.16
CA PRO A 414 -1.67 -1.32 -48.01
C PRO A 414 -1.30 -1.60 -49.46
N ASP A 415 -2.16 -2.29 -50.21
CA ASP A 415 -1.91 -2.62 -51.62
C ASP A 415 -1.62 -1.38 -52.49
N SER A 416 -2.22 -0.23 -52.14
CA SER A 416 -1.96 1.05 -52.81
C SER A 416 -0.52 1.55 -52.67
N PHE A 417 0.25 1.02 -51.72
CA PHE A 417 1.62 1.43 -51.39
C PHE A 417 2.66 0.33 -51.66
N ALA A 418 2.23 -0.86 -52.11
CA ALA A 418 3.10 -2.01 -52.39
C ALA A 418 4.22 -1.71 -53.40
N LEU A 419 3.91 -0.92 -54.44
CA LEU A 419 4.86 -0.52 -55.50
C LEU A 419 5.96 0.44 -55.02
N ALA A 420 5.71 1.21 -53.96
CA ALA A 420 6.70 2.16 -53.41
C ALA A 420 7.76 1.46 -52.52
N LEU A 421 7.49 0.23 -52.09
CA LEU A 421 8.31 -0.54 -51.16
C LEU A 421 9.18 -1.60 -51.84
N THR A 422 8.92 -1.93 -53.11
CA THR A 422 9.73 -2.86 -53.92
C THR A 422 11.19 -2.42 -54.11
N GLU A 423 11.53 -1.17 -53.79
CA GLU A 423 12.90 -0.63 -53.82
C GLU A 423 13.65 -0.68 -52.49
N LEU A 424 13.00 -1.04 -51.37
CA LEU A 424 13.68 -1.13 -50.07
C LEU A 424 14.40 -2.46 -49.92
N ASP A 425 15.72 -2.42 -49.73
CA ASP A 425 16.49 -3.60 -49.34
C ASP A 425 16.32 -3.87 -47.83
N LEU A 426 15.28 -4.61 -47.48
CA LEU A 426 14.98 -4.98 -46.10
C LEU A 426 16.01 -5.96 -45.49
N ARG A 427 16.97 -6.47 -46.27
CA ARG A 427 18.02 -7.37 -45.79
C ARG A 427 19.15 -6.66 -45.04
N GLN A 428 19.18 -5.32 -45.09
CA GLN A 428 20.19 -4.52 -44.40
C GLN A 428 20.04 -4.49 -42.87
N TYR A 429 18.85 -4.85 -42.37
CA TYR A 429 18.54 -4.83 -40.94
C TYR A 429 18.95 -6.14 -40.27
N LYS A 430 19.48 -6.05 -39.05
CA LYS A 430 19.88 -7.22 -38.25
C LYS A 430 18.66 -8.02 -37.78
N ARG A 431 17.54 -7.34 -37.55
CA ARG A 431 16.27 -7.97 -37.18
C ARG A 431 15.52 -8.44 -38.42
N SER A 432 14.85 -9.60 -38.30
CA SER A 432 14.03 -10.11 -39.41
C SER A 432 12.86 -9.16 -39.69
N VAL A 433 12.75 -8.68 -40.92
CA VAL A 433 11.65 -7.80 -41.37
C VAL A 433 10.76 -8.57 -42.34
N SER A 434 9.45 -8.56 -42.12
CA SER A 434 8.46 -9.20 -43.00
C SER A 434 7.37 -8.21 -43.37
N GLY A 435 7.09 -8.08 -44.67
CA GLY A 435 5.99 -7.26 -45.18
C GLY A 435 4.72 -8.09 -45.35
N ILE A 436 3.60 -7.62 -44.81
CA ILE A 436 2.28 -8.20 -45.05
C ILE A 436 1.46 -7.23 -45.88
N LEU A 437 1.04 -7.67 -47.06
CA LEU A 437 0.13 -6.95 -47.93
C LEU A 437 -1.29 -7.11 -47.41
N VAL A 438 -2.02 -6.01 -47.25
CA VAL A 438 -3.39 -6.02 -46.74
C VAL A 438 -4.33 -5.33 -47.71
N GLU A 439 -5.33 -6.10 -48.17
CA GLU A 439 -6.50 -5.58 -48.88
C GLU A 439 -7.36 -4.76 -47.92
N LYS A 440 -7.82 -3.59 -48.39
CA LYS A 440 -8.59 -2.61 -47.61
C LYS A 440 -9.74 -3.28 -46.85
N SER A 441 -9.64 -3.37 -45.53
CA SER A 441 -10.72 -3.86 -44.67
C SER A 441 -11.18 -2.75 -43.72
N GLY A 442 -12.49 -2.71 -43.44
CA GLY A 442 -13.13 -1.69 -42.60
C GLY A 442 -12.85 -1.79 -41.10
N ILE A 443 -11.88 -2.62 -40.69
CA ILE A 443 -11.44 -2.79 -39.30
C ILE A 443 -10.02 -2.22 -39.17
N PRO A 444 -9.68 -1.50 -38.08
CA PRO A 444 -8.30 -1.05 -37.86
C PRO A 444 -7.36 -2.26 -37.80
N ILE A 445 -6.47 -2.36 -38.78
CA ILE A 445 -5.62 -3.54 -39.04
C ILE A 445 -4.77 -3.94 -37.81
N ARG A 446 -4.50 -2.98 -36.90
CA ARG A 446 -3.81 -3.17 -35.61
C ARG A 446 -4.45 -4.19 -34.65
N PHE A 447 -5.71 -4.57 -34.86
CA PHE A 447 -6.41 -5.56 -34.04
C PHE A 447 -6.49 -6.94 -34.70
N THR A 448 -5.80 -7.15 -35.81
CA THR A 448 -5.82 -8.42 -36.56
C THR A 448 -4.67 -9.31 -36.10
N ASN A 449 -4.96 -10.55 -35.74
CA ASN A 449 -3.93 -11.55 -35.45
C ASN A 449 -3.38 -12.13 -36.76
N PHE A 450 -2.12 -11.84 -37.05
CA PHE A 450 -1.38 -12.41 -38.18
C PHE A 450 -0.72 -13.72 -37.73
N LEU A 451 -0.79 -14.77 -38.56
CA LEU A 451 -0.18 -16.09 -38.28
C LEU A 451 1.33 -15.99 -38.04
N GLU A 452 1.94 -14.95 -38.60
CA GLU A 452 3.35 -14.67 -38.49
C GLU A 452 3.73 -14.17 -37.08
N ILE A 453 2.79 -13.63 -36.29
CA ILE A 453 3.08 -13.18 -34.92
C ILE A 453 3.20 -14.41 -34.01
N THR A 454 4.43 -14.80 -33.71
CA THR A 454 4.74 -15.93 -32.83
C THR A 454 5.12 -15.51 -31.41
N SER A 455 5.24 -14.21 -31.15
CA SER A 455 5.62 -13.66 -29.85
C SER A 455 4.40 -13.35 -28.99
N GLU A 456 4.53 -13.54 -27.68
CA GLU A 456 3.48 -13.24 -26.69
C GLU A 456 3.22 -11.73 -26.54
N ALA A 457 4.13 -10.87 -27.00
CA ALA A 457 4.05 -9.42 -26.91
C ALA A 457 4.16 -8.75 -28.28
N ILE A 458 3.37 -7.69 -28.48
CA ILE A 458 3.29 -6.93 -29.73
C ILE A 458 3.48 -5.44 -29.43
N PHE A 459 4.45 -4.82 -30.12
CA PHE A 459 4.64 -3.37 -30.11
C PHE A 459 4.04 -2.77 -31.38
N SER A 460 2.88 -2.11 -31.29
CA SER A 460 2.22 -1.49 -32.45
C SER A 460 2.45 0.01 -32.46
N VAL A 461 2.90 0.55 -33.60
CA VAL A 461 3.09 2.00 -33.78
C VAL A 461 2.31 2.51 -34.98
N ASN A 462 1.69 3.69 -34.77
CA ASN A 462 1.16 4.54 -35.82
C ASN A 462 1.98 5.84 -35.80
N ALA A 463 2.70 6.16 -36.88
CA ALA A 463 3.81 7.13 -36.86
C ALA A 463 3.38 8.62 -36.81
N VAL A 464 2.29 8.94 -36.11
CA VAL A 464 1.83 10.31 -35.83
C VAL A 464 2.31 10.81 -34.46
N VAL A 465 2.96 9.97 -33.66
CA VAL A 465 3.45 10.32 -32.32
C VAL A 465 4.97 10.49 -32.33
N GLN A 466 5.43 11.51 -31.61
CA GLN A 466 6.81 11.92 -31.35
C GLN A 466 7.79 10.73 -31.24
N GLU A 467 8.95 10.83 -31.90
CA GLU A 467 10.01 9.81 -31.95
C GLU A 467 10.30 9.20 -30.57
N LEU A 468 9.99 7.91 -30.40
CA LEU A 468 10.35 7.15 -29.21
C LEU A 468 11.82 6.73 -29.29
N SER A 469 12.56 6.84 -28.20
CA SER A 469 13.95 6.36 -28.14
C SER A 469 14.02 4.84 -27.96
N VAL A 470 15.16 4.25 -28.32
CA VAL A 470 15.45 2.82 -28.13
C VAL A 470 15.22 2.40 -26.68
N ASP A 471 15.69 3.21 -25.73
CA ASP A 471 15.55 2.94 -24.29
C ASP A 471 14.08 2.98 -23.82
N GLN A 472 13.26 3.86 -24.41
CA GLN A 472 11.83 3.94 -24.09
C GLN A 472 11.05 2.71 -24.59
N ILE A 473 11.40 2.21 -25.77
CA ILE A 473 10.79 1.01 -26.36
C ILE A 473 11.19 -0.24 -25.55
N GLU A 474 12.49 -0.35 -25.22
CA GLU A 474 13.02 -1.44 -24.40
C GLU A 474 12.41 -1.43 -23.00
N TYR A 475 12.33 -0.26 -22.35
CA TYR A 475 11.68 -0.10 -21.06
C TYR A 475 10.17 -0.44 -21.13
N GLY A 476 9.48 0.00 -22.18
CA GLY A 476 8.06 -0.31 -22.40
C GLY A 476 7.82 -1.82 -22.48
N TYR A 477 8.71 -2.56 -23.15
CA TYR A 477 8.64 -4.01 -23.21
C TYR A 477 8.91 -4.70 -21.87
N GLN A 478 9.94 -4.24 -21.15
CA GLN A 478 10.34 -4.84 -19.87
C GLN A 478 9.34 -4.58 -18.73
N VAL A 479 8.60 -3.47 -18.79
CA VAL A 479 7.75 -3.01 -17.68
C VAL A 479 6.25 -3.14 -17.96
N ARG A 480 5.82 -3.15 -19.23
CA ARG A 480 4.41 -2.97 -19.60
C ARG A 480 3.88 -4.07 -20.52
N LEU A 481 3.85 -5.31 -20.03
CA LEU A 481 2.89 -6.28 -20.55
C LEU A 481 1.48 -5.93 -20.03
N LEU A 482 0.75 -5.15 -20.81
CA LEU A 482 -0.71 -5.14 -20.72
C LEU A 482 -1.22 -6.43 -21.39
N PRO A 483 -2.06 -7.25 -20.72
CA PRO A 483 -2.83 -8.23 -21.46
C PRO A 483 -3.78 -7.47 -22.39
N VAL A 484 -3.66 -7.74 -23.70
CA VAL A 484 -4.78 -7.51 -24.61
C VAL A 484 -5.89 -8.40 -24.09
N ALA A 485 -6.91 -7.79 -23.49
CA ALA A 485 -8.15 -8.48 -23.20
C ALA A 485 -8.73 -8.93 -24.54
N THR A 486 -8.60 -10.22 -24.83
CA THR A 486 -9.50 -10.89 -25.77
C THR A 486 -10.90 -10.78 -25.19
N PHE A 487 -11.72 -9.92 -25.81
CA PHE A 487 -13.17 -10.00 -25.69
C PHE A 487 -13.70 -11.13 -26.55
#